data_AF-A0A349D5G6-F1
#
_entry.id   AF-A0A349D5G6-F1
#
_cell.length_a   1.000
_cell.length_b   1.000
_cell.length_c   1.000
_cell.angle_alpha   90.00
_cell.angle_beta   90.00
_cell.angle_gamma   90.00
#
_symmetry.space_group_name_H-M   'P 1'
#
loop_
_entity.id
_entity.type
_entity.pdbx_description
1 polymer ?
#
loop_
_entity_poly.entity_id
_entity_poly.type
_entity_poly.pdbx_seq_one_letter_code
_entity_poly.pdbx_strand_id
1 'polypeptide(L)'
;MTFREDQLDNFFAVFNESCAHIRAFDGCTYLELWQTQDDPRIVFTHSHWESPAHLENYRHSELFKSTWAKTKILFDDKPEAWSIDSKKVLD
;
A
#
# COMPACT_ATOMS: atom_id res chain seq x y z
N MET A 1 -6.11 -2.85 4.84
CA MET A 1 -6.64 -1.49 5.07
C MET A 1 -8.15 -1.56 4.94
N THR A 2 -8.90 -1.19 5.98
CA THR A 2 -10.37 -1.19 5.95
C THR A 2 -10.87 0.25 5.79
N PHE A 3 -11.54 0.54 4.68
CA PHE A 3 -12.05 1.86 4.35
C PHE A 3 -13.52 2.03 4.75
N ARG A 4 -13.94 3.28 4.99
CA ARG A 4 -15.38 3.57 5.05
C ARG A 4 -16.00 3.29 3.69
N GLU A 5 -17.24 2.82 3.68
CA GLU A 5 -17.94 2.39 2.47
C GLU A 5 -17.98 3.50 1.39
N ASP A 6 -18.15 4.75 1.81
CA ASP A 6 -18.21 5.93 0.95
C ASP A 6 -16.84 6.50 0.56
N GLN A 7 -15.72 5.85 0.95
CA GLN A 7 -14.37 6.37 0.77
C GLN A 7 -13.46 5.47 -0.09
N LEU A 8 -13.98 4.35 -0.58
CA LEU A 8 -13.24 3.43 -1.45
C LEU A 8 -12.75 4.13 -2.73
N ASP A 9 -13.63 4.85 -3.43
CA ASP A 9 -13.26 5.56 -4.66
C ASP A 9 -12.21 6.65 -4.41
N ASN A 10 -12.30 7.33 -3.27
CA ASN A 10 -11.30 8.32 -2.86
C ASN A 10 -9.95 7.67 -2.61
N PHE A 11 -9.92 6.49 -1.98
CA PHE A 11 -8.69 5.73 -1.83
C PHE A 11 -8.12 5.29 -3.18
N PHE A 12 -8.95 4.77 -4.10
CA PHE A 12 -8.48 4.36 -5.43
C PHE A 12 -7.92 5.55 -6.23
N ALA A 13 -8.51 6.74 -6.10
CA ALA A 13 -7.94 7.95 -6.69
C ALA A 13 -6.55 8.29 -6.10
N VAL A 14 -6.41 8.27 -4.76
CA VAL A 14 -5.12 8.50 -4.09
C VAL A 14 -4.07 7.45 -4.52
N PHE A 15 -4.46 6.19 -4.65
CA PHE A 15 -3.56 5.14 -5.11
C PHE A 15 -3.16 5.35 -6.57
N ASN A 16 -4.09 5.64 -7.47
CA ASN A 16 -3.80 5.88 -8.89
C ASN A 16 -2.88 7.09 -9.12
N GLU A 17 -3.01 8.13 -8.31
CA GLU A 17 -2.11 9.30 -8.34
C GLU A 17 -0.69 8.97 -7.89
N SER A 18 -0.51 7.99 -6.99
CA SER A 18 0.76 7.74 -6.31
C SER A 18 1.48 6.46 -6.79
N CYS A 19 0.77 5.47 -7.33
CA CYS A 19 1.29 4.12 -7.56
C CYS A 19 2.46 4.09 -8.53
N ALA A 20 2.44 4.90 -9.59
CA ALA A 20 3.56 5.01 -10.53
C ALA A 20 4.82 5.57 -9.87
N HIS A 21 4.68 6.55 -8.97
CA HIS A 21 5.79 7.12 -8.21
C HIS A 21 6.33 6.15 -7.17
N ILE A 22 5.45 5.41 -6.49
CA ILE A 22 5.84 4.36 -5.53
C ILE A 22 6.59 3.24 -6.26
N ARG A 23 6.08 2.82 -7.44
CA ARG A 23 6.72 1.78 -8.26
C ARG A 23 8.06 2.22 -8.81
N ALA A 24 8.24 3.52 -9.08
CA ALA A 24 9.50 4.10 -9.53
C ALA A 24 10.46 4.47 -8.39
N PHE A 25 10.05 4.29 -7.13
CA PHE A 25 10.90 4.60 -5.97
C PHE A 25 12.09 3.64 -5.92
N ASP A 26 13.24 4.15 -5.51
CA ASP A 26 14.49 3.39 -5.45
C ASP A 26 14.33 2.09 -4.63
N GLY A 27 14.73 0.97 -5.23
CA GLY A 27 14.60 -0.37 -4.67
C GLY A 27 13.19 -0.98 -4.67
N CYS A 28 12.15 -0.31 -5.18
CA CYS A 28 10.82 -0.91 -5.35
C CYS A 28 10.78 -1.72 -6.65
N THR A 29 10.60 -3.04 -6.56
CA THR A 29 10.63 -3.95 -7.72
C THR A 29 9.26 -4.48 -8.11
N TYR A 30 8.27 -4.31 -7.23
CA TYR A 30 6.91 -4.78 -7.44
C TYR A 30 5.92 -3.96 -6.62
N LEU A 31 4.74 -3.70 -7.18
CA LEU A 31 3.62 -3.08 -6.49
C LEU A 31 2.31 -3.60 -7.08
N GLU A 32 1.43 -4.09 -6.23
CA GLU A 32 0.11 -4.58 -6.60
C GLU A 32 -0.93 -4.15 -5.56
N LEU A 33 -2.16 -3.93 -6.03
CA LEU A 33 -3.31 -3.60 -5.20
C LEU A 33 -4.30 -4.75 -5.23
N TRP A 34 -4.69 -5.23 -4.05
CA TRP A 34 -5.67 -6.31 -3.87
C TRP A 34 -6.88 -5.83 -3.10
N GLN A 35 -8.04 -6.35 -3.43
CA GLN A 35 -9.28 -6.13 -2.70
C GLN A 35 -9.89 -7.49 -2.33
N THR A 36 -10.43 -7.63 -1.12
CA THR A 36 -11.06 -8.90 -0.75
C THR A 36 -12.37 -9.10 -1.51
N GLN A 37 -12.74 -10.37 -1.69
CA GLN A 37 -14.03 -10.74 -2.27
C GLN A 37 -15.17 -10.68 -1.25
N ASP A 38 -14.87 -10.90 0.04
CA ASP A 38 -15.89 -11.00 1.10
C ASP A 38 -16.31 -9.64 1.65
N ASP A 39 -15.37 -8.70 1.79
CA ASP A 39 -15.64 -7.31 2.17
C ASP A 39 -14.88 -6.34 1.26
N PRO A 40 -15.54 -5.69 0.29
CA PRO A 40 -14.88 -4.81 -0.66
C PRO A 40 -14.22 -3.58 0.01
N ARG A 41 -14.56 -3.27 1.26
CA ARG A 41 -13.91 -2.20 2.03
C ARG A 41 -12.47 -2.55 2.42
N ILE A 42 -12.09 -3.83 2.35
CA ILE A 42 -10.77 -4.32 2.74
C ILE A 42 -9.88 -4.40 1.51
N VAL A 43 -8.81 -3.61 1.54
CA VAL A 43 -7.84 -3.45 0.45
C VAL A 43 -6.41 -3.60 0.99
N PHE A 44 -5.51 -4.14 0.18
CA PHE A 44 -4.09 -4.36 0.51
C PHE A 44 -3.20 -3.85 -0.60
N THR A 45 -2.03 -3.34 -0.24
CA THR A 45 -0.93 -3.10 -1.18
C THR A 45 0.16 -4.12 -0.90
N HIS A 46 0.53 -4.91 -1.91
CA HIS A 46 1.64 -5.84 -1.84
C HIS A 46 2.81 -5.26 -2.64
N SER A 47 3.97 -5.11 -2.01
CA SER A 47 5.14 -4.52 -2.66
C SER A 47 6.41 -5.28 -2.31
N HIS A 48 7.33 -5.38 -3.27
CA HIS A 48 8.65 -5.99 -3.08
C HIS A 48 9.72 -4.91 -3.13
N TRP A 49 10.67 -5.05 -2.22
CA TRP A 49 11.75 -4.11 -2.03
C TRP A 49 13.07 -4.86 -2.02
N GLU A 50 14.09 -4.29 -2.67
CA GLU A 50 15.43 -4.91 -2.76
C GLU A 50 16.09 -5.10 -1.39
N SER A 51 15.75 -4.24 -0.42
CA SER A 51 16.21 -4.39 0.96
C SER A 51 15.27 -3.70 1.96
N PRO A 52 15.34 -4.05 3.26
CA PRO A 52 14.65 -3.30 4.31
C PRO A 52 15.01 -1.80 4.35
N ALA A 53 16.24 -1.44 3.97
CA ALA A 53 16.69 -0.05 3.94
C ALA A 53 15.98 0.76 2.83
N HIS A 54 15.76 0.18 1.65
CA HIS A 54 14.99 0.84 0.58
C HIS A 54 13.54 1.08 1.00
N LEU A 55 12.91 0.09 1.64
CA LEU A 55 11.56 0.23 2.19
C LEU A 55 11.51 1.33 3.26
N GLU A 56 12.49 1.39 4.16
CA GLU A 56 12.51 2.39 5.22
C GLU A 56 12.74 3.81 4.68
N ASN A 57 13.61 3.95 3.68
CA ASN A 57 13.80 5.21 2.97
C ASN A 57 12.49 5.67 2.30
N TYR A 58 11.73 4.75 1.70
CA TYR A 58 10.39 5.04 1.19
C TYR A 58 9.44 5.49 2.30
N ARG A 59 9.37 4.78 3.43
CA ARG A 59 8.49 5.14 4.57
C ARG A 59 8.81 6.52 5.17
N HIS A 60 10.07 6.97 5.08
CA HIS A 60 10.47 8.30 5.53
C HIS A 60 10.37 9.40 4.45
N SER A 61 10.06 9.03 3.21
CA SER A 61 9.93 9.98 2.09
C SER A 61 8.70 10.88 2.20
N GLU A 62 8.76 12.04 1.55
CA GLU A 62 7.60 12.94 1.41
C GLU A 62 6.48 12.31 0.58
N LEU A 63 6.82 11.44 -0.38
CA LEU A 63 5.84 10.67 -1.16
C LEU A 63 4.99 9.80 -0.23
N PHE A 64 5.62 9.04 0.67
CA PHE A 64 4.88 8.22 1.63
C PHE A 64 4.08 9.07 2.61
N LYS A 65 4.69 10.09 3.23
CA LYS A 65 4.01 10.93 4.23
C LYS A 65 2.76 11.61 3.65
N SER A 66 2.87 12.18 2.45
CA SER A 66 1.75 12.85 1.78
C SER A 66 0.64 11.89 1.36
N THR A 67 1.00 10.75 0.76
CA THR A 67 0.06 9.70 0.38
C THR A 67 -0.64 9.13 1.62
N TRP A 68 0.12 8.78 2.65
CA TRP A 68 -0.39 8.21 3.89
C TRP A 68 -1.31 9.18 4.64
N ALA A 69 -1.01 10.48 4.66
CA ALA A 69 -1.88 11.48 5.26
C ALA A 69 -3.25 11.55 4.59
N LYS A 70 -3.31 11.42 3.26
CA LYS A 70 -4.57 11.34 2.49
C LYS A 70 -5.30 10.02 2.75
N THR A 71 -4.58 8.90 2.76
CA THR A 71 -5.18 7.56 2.94
C THR A 71 -5.73 7.35 4.35
N LYS A 72 -4.99 7.72 5.39
CA LYS A 72 -5.32 7.33 6.77
C LYS A 72 -6.63 7.91 7.30
N ILE A 73 -7.07 9.06 6.77
CA ILE A 73 -8.32 9.70 7.17
C ILE A 73 -9.56 9.00 6.59
N LEU A 74 -9.37 8.05 5.68
CA LEU A 74 -10.43 7.33 4.98
C LEU A 74 -10.81 6.01 5.67
N PHE A 75 -10.04 5.59 6.67
CA PHE A 75 -10.22 4.29 7.31
C PHE A 75 -11.49 4.23 8.19
N ASP A 76 -12.06 3.02 8.23
CA ASP A 76 -13.12 2.60 9.16
C ASP A 76 -12.54 1.76 10.32
N ASP A 77 -11.35 1.19 10.13
CA ASP A 77 -10.63 0.43 11.16
C ASP A 77 -9.11 0.70 11.09
N LYS A 78 -8.40 0.36 12.16
CA LYS A 78 -6.95 0.55 12.26
C LYS A 78 -6.25 -0.24 11.14
N PRO A 79 -5.36 0.40 10.36
CA PRO A 79 -4.61 -0.30 9.33
C PRO A 79 -3.54 -1.21 9.95
N GLU A 80 -3.32 -2.34 9.31
CA GLU A 80 -2.27 -3.30 9.65
C GLU A 80 -1.26 -3.40 8.51
N ALA A 81 0.00 -3.64 8.85
CA ALA A 81 1.10 -3.77 7.90
C ALA A 81 2.16 -4.72 8.44
N TRP A 82 2.70 -5.56 7.55
CA TRP A 82 3.76 -6.50 7.87
C TRP A 82 4.80 -6.52 6.75
N SER A 83 6.05 -6.75 7.13
CA SER A 83 7.09 -7.20 6.21
C SER A 83 7.19 -8.72 6.34
N ILE A 84 7.20 -9.42 5.21
CA ILE A 84 7.12 -10.88 5.15
C ILE A 84 8.27 -11.47 4.34
N ASP A 85 8.70 -12.67 4.71
CA ASP A 85 9.60 -13.51 3.90
C ASP A 85 8.80 -14.64 3.25
N SER A 86 8.96 -14.83 1.95
CA SER A 86 8.47 -16.04 1.30
C SER A 86 9.23 -17.25 1.83
N LYS A 87 8.53 -18.21 2.44
CA LYS A 87 9.13 -19.48 2.89
C LYS A 87 9.11 -20.55 1.80
N LYS A 88 8.19 -20.46 0.85
CA LYS A 88 8.06 -21.37 -0.28
C LYS A 88 7.17 -20.73 -1.35
N VAL A 89 7.66 -20.71 -2.59
CA VAL A 89 6.82 -20.49 -3.78
C VAL A 89 6.65 -21.86 -4.43
N LEU A 90 5.43 -22.19 -4.85
CA LEU A 90 5.13 -23.41 -5.59
C LEU A 90 4.98 -23.04 -7.06
N ASP A 91 5.53 -23.89 -7.92
CA ASP A 91 5.35 -23.82 -9.37
C ASP A 91 3.95 -24.27 -9.79
#